data_AF-A0A9X1MQS4-F1
#
_entry.id   AF-A0A9X1MQS4-F1
#
_cell.length_a   1.000
_cell.length_b   1.000
_cell.length_c   1.000
_cell.angle_alpha   90.00
_cell.angle_beta   90.00
_cell.angle_gamma   90.00
#
_symmetry.space_group_name_H-M   'P 1'
#
loop_
_entity.id
_entity.type
_entity.pdbx_description
1 polymer ?
#
loop_
_entity_poly.entity_id
_entity_poly.type
_entity_poly.pdbx_seq_one_letter_code
_entity_poly.pdbx_strand_id
1 'polypeptide(L)'
;MSLNFGDFNNLMGHVDNFVNQISDVQSRMINTQHREMFDNLIMKIREARQEAEVAVPAAINSLQERRERVIAKLKKLKDEAPQRKARRDALVAKAKEVNAKREEDKKKLRAKPVKVKLSKIKMPPGWGDHLKDELLNKFGKLPAAPVSAPRDAAIWDDWQWNAEKPIGEG
;
A
#
# COMPACT_ATOMS: atom_id res chain seq x y z
N MET A 1 0.92 22.51 -23.68
CA MET A 1 0.94 23.97 -23.46
C MET A 1 1.89 24.24 -22.29
N SER A 2 2.99 24.96 -22.52
CA SER A 2 3.84 25.47 -21.45
C SER A 2 3.22 26.75 -20.92
N LEU A 3 2.90 26.80 -19.62
CA LEU A 3 2.61 28.07 -18.95
C LEU A 3 3.93 28.85 -18.88
N ASN A 4 4.08 29.88 -19.69
CA ASN A 4 5.33 30.60 -19.82
C ASN A 4 5.20 31.99 -19.22
N PHE A 5 6.14 32.35 -18.35
CA PHE A 5 6.21 33.68 -17.73
C PHE A 5 6.26 34.81 -18.77
N GLY A 6 6.82 34.54 -19.95
CA GLY A 6 6.86 35.49 -21.06
C GLY A 6 5.46 35.88 -21.55
N ASP A 7 4.52 34.93 -21.65
CA ASP A 7 3.17 35.22 -22.14
C ASP A 7 2.38 36.06 -21.12
N PHE A 8 2.57 35.79 -19.83
CA PHE A 8 2.00 36.59 -18.75
C PHE A 8 2.56 38.03 -18.75
N ASN A 9 3.87 38.19 -18.84
CA ASN A 9 4.49 39.52 -18.86
C ASN A 9 4.05 40.35 -20.09
N ASN A 10 3.90 39.71 -21.25
CA ASN A 10 3.37 40.37 -22.44
C ASN A 10 1.92 40.83 -22.23
N LEU A 11 1.08 39.97 -21.64
CA LEU A 11 -0.29 40.32 -21.30
C LEU A 11 -0.36 41.52 -20.34
N MET A 12 0.49 41.54 -19.30
CA MET A 12 0.54 42.66 -18.36
C MET A 12 0.95 43.96 -19.04
N GLY A 13 1.90 43.92 -19.99
CA GLY A 13 2.24 45.09 -20.81
C GLY A 13 1.07 45.59 -21.67
N HIS A 14 0.24 44.69 -22.20
CA HIS A 14 -0.99 45.09 -22.90
C HIS A 14 -2.01 45.75 -21.96
N VAL A 15 -2.17 45.21 -20.75
CA VAL A 15 -3.04 45.81 -19.73
C VAL A 15 -2.59 47.24 -19.39
N ASP A 16 -1.29 47.47 -19.24
CA ASP A 16 -0.74 48.81 -18.97
C ASP A 16 -1.04 49.80 -20.10
N ASN A 17 -0.88 49.36 -21.35
CA ASN A 17 -1.23 50.17 -22.50
C ASN A 17 -2.73 50.51 -22.53
N PHE A 18 -3.61 49.57 -22.19
CA PHE A 18 -5.04 49.83 -22.09
C PHE A 18 -5.38 50.79 -20.96
N VAL A 19 -4.77 50.65 -19.79
CA VAL A 19 -4.97 51.57 -18.66
C VAL A 19 -4.57 53.00 -19.04
N ASN A 20 -3.44 53.16 -19.74
CA ASN A 20 -3.00 54.47 -20.23
C ASN A 20 -3.98 55.07 -21.24
N GLN A 21 -4.51 54.27 -22.17
CA GLN A 21 -5.52 54.72 -23.13
C GLN A 21 -6.82 55.16 -22.44
N ILE A 22 -7.27 54.42 -21.43
CA ILE A 22 -8.48 54.78 -20.65
C ILE A 22 -8.24 56.08 -19.89
N SER A 23 -7.06 56.24 -19.26
CA SER A 23 -6.67 57.46 -18.57
C SER A 23 -6.64 58.68 -19.51
N ASP A 24 -6.14 58.51 -20.73
CA ASP A 24 -6.13 59.58 -21.74
C ASP A 24 -7.55 59.98 -22.15
N VAL A 25 -8.44 59.01 -22.36
CA VAL A 25 -9.86 59.29 -22.69
C VAL A 25 -10.53 60.03 -21.54
N GLN A 26 -10.36 59.55 -20.30
CA GLN A 26 -10.90 60.15 -19.10
C GLN A 26 -10.47 61.61 -18.91
N SER A 27 -9.19 61.92 -19.21
CA SER A 27 -8.67 63.29 -19.08
C SER A 27 -9.43 64.30 -19.95
N ARG A 28 -9.93 63.86 -21.10
CA ARG A 28 -10.67 64.69 -22.09
C ARG A 28 -12.15 64.81 -21.78
N MET A 29 -12.67 64.06 -20.80
CA MET A 29 -14.09 64.05 -20.48
C MET A 29 -14.49 65.28 -19.67
N ILE A 30 -15.59 65.91 -20.06
CA ILE A 30 -16.13 67.09 -19.37
C ILE A 30 -17.12 66.69 -18.26
N ASN A 31 -17.77 65.52 -18.39
CA ASN A 31 -18.72 65.00 -17.40
C ASN A 31 -17.98 64.41 -16.18
N THR A 32 -18.23 65.00 -15.01
CA THR A 32 -17.61 64.62 -13.73
C THR A 32 -18.02 63.23 -13.25
N GLN A 33 -19.30 62.86 -13.34
CA GLN A 33 -19.77 61.53 -12.94
C GLN A 33 -19.07 60.41 -13.73
N HIS A 34 -18.86 60.63 -15.01
CA HIS A 34 -18.17 59.64 -15.83
C HIS A 34 -16.67 59.60 -15.53
N ARG A 35 -16.03 60.74 -15.23
CA ARG A 35 -14.63 60.75 -14.78
C ARG A 35 -14.43 59.91 -13.52
N GLU A 36 -15.31 60.06 -12.53
CA GLU A 36 -15.26 59.28 -11.29
C GLU A 36 -15.49 57.77 -11.53
N MET A 37 -16.36 57.41 -12.48
CA MET A 37 -16.53 56.00 -12.88
C MET A 37 -15.26 55.42 -13.51
N PHE A 38 -14.57 56.18 -14.36
CA PHE A 38 -13.31 55.76 -14.97
C PHE A 38 -12.15 55.72 -13.98
N ASP A 39 -12.06 56.65 -13.03
CA ASP A 39 -11.10 56.59 -11.92
C ASP A 39 -11.26 55.30 -11.10
N ASN A 40 -12.50 54.99 -10.72
CA ASN A 40 -12.81 53.74 -10.01
C ASN A 40 -12.48 52.50 -10.85
N LEU A 41 -12.71 52.54 -12.15
CA LEU A 41 -12.38 51.44 -13.06
C LEU A 41 -10.85 51.24 -13.15
N ILE A 42 -10.09 52.32 -13.33
CA ILE A 42 -8.62 52.28 -13.40
C ILE A 42 -8.05 51.74 -12.09
N MET A 43 -8.58 52.18 -10.95
CA MET A 43 -8.17 51.70 -9.64
C MET A 43 -8.38 50.18 -9.51
N LYS A 44 -9.57 49.68 -9.84
CA LYS A 44 -9.86 48.23 -9.82
C LYS A 44 -8.99 47.43 -10.79
N ILE A 45 -8.69 47.97 -11.97
CA ILE A 45 -7.79 47.31 -12.92
C ILE A 45 -6.37 47.22 -12.37
N ARG A 46 -5.88 48.27 -11.69
CA ARG A 46 -4.56 48.27 -11.04
C ARG A 46 -4.49 47.29 -9.87
N GLU A 47 -5.54 47.21 -9.05
CA GLU A 47 -5.67 46.23 -7.97
C GLU A 47 -5.64 44.80 -8.52
N ALA A 48 -6.49 44.49 -9.50
CA ALA A 48 -6.52 43.18 -10.15
C ALA A 48 -5.17 42.81 -10.80
N ARG A 49 -4.46 43.81 -11.36
CA ARG A 49 -3.10 43.65 -11.89
C ARG A 49 -2.11 43.25 -10.81
N GLN A 50 -2.10 43.94 -9.67
CA GLN A 50 -1.20 43.61 -8.56
C GLN A 50 -1.49 42.21 -8.00
N GLU A 51 -2.77 41.85 -7.86
CA GLU A 51 -3.16 40.50 -7.45
C GLU A 51 -2.69 39.44 -8.46
N ALA A 52 -2.86 39.70 -9.76
CA ALA A 52 -2.40 38.80 -10.81
C ALA A 52 -0.87 38.65 -10.84
N GLU A 53 -0.11 39.74 -10.65
CA GLU A 53 1.35 39.73 -10.57
C GLU A 53 1.89 38.86 -9.45
N VAL A 54 1.13 38.68 -8.37
CA VAL A 54 1.53 37.78 -7.27
C VAL A 54 1.01 36.36 -7.49
N ALA A 55 -0.28 36.23 -7.79
CA ALA A 55 -0.96 34.94 -7.84
C ALA A 55 -0.53 34.08 -9.04
N VAL A 56 -0.38 34.68 -10.22
CA VAL A 56 -0.08 33.93 -11.45
C VAL A 56 1.34 33.35 -11.42
N PRO A 57 2.40 34.10 -11.07
CA PRO A 57 3.72 33.52 -10.84
C PRO A 57 3.77 32.39 -9.83
N ALA A 58 3.11 32.57 -8.68
CA ALA A 58 3.04 31.53 -7.65
C ALA A 58 2.35 30.26 -8.16
N ALA A 59 1.26 30.41 -8.92
CA ALA A 59 0.55 29.30 -9.53
C ALA A 59 1.41 28.58 -10.59
N ILE A 60 2.12 29.33 -11.45
CA ILE A 60 3.03 28.76 -12.46
C ILE A 60 4.14 27.95 -11.79
N ASN A 61 4.79 28.50 -10.76
CA ASN A 61 5.86 27.81 -10.03
C ASN A 61 5.34 26.53 -9.37
N SER A 62 4.20 26.60 -8.68
CA SER A 62 3.57 25.43 -8.05
C SER A 62 3.23 24.32 -9.05
N LEU A 63 2.72 24.69 -10.23
CA LEU A 63 2.44 23.74 -11.31
C LEU A 63 3.73 23.13 -11.88
N GLN A 64 4.80 23.92 -12.01
CA GLN A 64 6.09 23.45 -12.48
C GLN A 64 6.73 22.45 -11.51
N GLU A 65 6.73 22.75 -10.20
CA GLU A 65 7.19 21.81 -9.17
C GLU A 65 6.35 20.52 -9.15
N ARG A 66 5.03 20.61 -9.34
CA ARG A 66 4.16 19.43 -9.45
C ARG A 66 4.54 18.61 -10.67
N ARG A 67 4.77 19.24 -11.82
CA ARG A 67 5.22 18.58 -13.05
C ARG A 67 6.54 17.85 -12.84
N GLU A 68 7.53 18.50 -12.24
CA GLU A 68 8.83 17.90 -11.95
C GLU A 68 8.72 16.70 -11.00
N ARG A 69 7.90 16.81 -9.94
CA ARG A 69 7.61 15.69 -9.04
C ARG A 69 6.96 14.50 -9.76
N VAL A 70 6.02 14.76 -10.67
CA VAL A 70 5.38 13.71 -11.47
C VAL A 70 6.39 13.04 -12.40
N ILE A 71 7.24 13.81 -13.09
CA ILE A 71 8.31 13.28 -13.94
C ILE A 71 9.26 12.40 -13.13
N ALA A 72 9.67 12.85 -11.94
CA ALA A 72 10.54 12.07 -11.06
C ALA A 72 9.88 10.76 -10.61
N LYS A 73 8.58 10.77 -10.27
CA LYS A 73 7.82 9.56 -9.93
C LYS A 73 7.70 8.60 -11.12
N LEU A 74 7.42 9.12 -12.32
CA LEU A 74 7.34 8.31 -13.53
C LEU A 74 8.68 7.67 -13.87
N LYS A 75 9.79 8.38 -13.68
CA LYS A 75 11.14 7.84 -13.87
C LYS A 75 11.40 6.68 -12.89
N LYS A 76 11.16 6.88 -11.60
CA LYS A 76 11.28 5.81 -10.59
C LYS A 76 10.43 4.58 -10.93
N LEU A 77 9.18 4.80 -11.32
CA LEU A 77 8.28 3.70 -11.72
C LEU A 77 8.79 2.95 -12.95
N LYS A 78 9.34 3.68 -13.94
CA LYS A 78 9.93 3.07 -15.14
C LYS A 78 11.15 2.23 -14.80
N ASP A 79 11.99 2.69 -13.87
CA ASP A 79 13.20 1.98 -13.44
C ASP A 79 12.85 0.76 -12.55
N GLU A 80 11.79 0.85 -11.74
CA GLU A 80 11.31 -0.25 -10.89
C GLU A 80 10.52 -1.32 -11.67
N ALA A 81 9.86 -0.96 -12.77
CA ALA A 81 9.05 -1.86 -13.58
C ALA A 81 9.78 -3.16 -14.01
N PRO A 82 11.02 -3.13 -14.56
CA PRO A 82 11.74 -4.35 -14.92
C PRO A 82 12.08 -5.21 -13.69
N GLN A 83 12.43 -4.60 -12.56
CA GLN A 83 12.71 -5.34 -11.33
C GLN A 83 11.45 -6.02 -10.79
N ARG A 84 10.30 -5.34 -10.82
CA ARG A 84 9.01 -5.92 -10.41
C ARG A 84 8.61 -7.07 -11.32
N LYS A 85 8.83 -6.95 -12.64
CA LYS A 85 8.58 -8.03 -13.60
C LYS A 85 9.49 -9.23 -13.33
N ALA A 86 10.79 -9.01 -13.16
CA ALA A 86 11.75 -10.06 -12.84
C ALA A 86 11.42 -10.78 -11.52
N ARG A 87 11.04 -10.03 -10.47
CA ARG A 87 10.59 -10.62 -9.19
C ARG A 87 9.32 -11.46 -9.37
N ARG A 88 8.35 -10.97 -10.16
CA ARG A 88 7.13 -11.73 -10.47
C ARG A 88 7.48 -13.04 -11.17
N ASP A 89 8.31 -13.00 -12.21
CA ASP A 89 8.66 -14.17 -13.00
C ASP A 89 9.42 -15.21 -12.14
N ALA A 90 10.33 -14.76 -11.27
CA ALA A 90 11.03 -15.62 -10.32
C ALA A 90 10.09 -16.28 -9.29
N LEU A 91 9.11 -15.54 -8.76
CA LEU A 91 8.11 -16.10 -7.84
C LEU A 91 7.20 -17.12 -8.53
N VAL A 92 6.79 -16.86 -9.77
CA VAL A 92 6.00 -17.81 -10.57
C VAL A 92 6.78 -19.09 -10.81
N ALA A 93 8.08 -19.01 -11.13
CA ALA A 93 8.94 -20.18 -11.29
C ALA A 93 9.04 -21.00 -10.00
N LYS A 94 9.33 -20.35 -8.85
CA LYS A 94 9.36 -21.03 -7.54
C LYS A 94 8.03 -21.68 -7.17
N ALA A 95 6.90 -21.01 -7.44
CA ALA A 95 5.59 -21.56 -7.15
C ALA A 95 5.30 -22.84 -7.97
N LYS A 96 5.70 -22.87 -9.25
CA LYS A 96 5.61 -24.08 -10.09
C LYS A 96 6.45 -25.21 -9.54
N GLU A 97 7.69 -24.93 -9.13
CA GLU A 97 8.59 -25.95 -8.57
C GLU A 97 8.07 -26.53 -7.25
N VAL A 98 7.58 -25.69 -6.34
CA VAL A 98 7.00 -26.13 -5.07
C VAL A 98 5.73 -26.96 -5.30
N ASN A 99 4.88 -26.57 -6.26
CA ASN A 99 3.70 -27.36 -6.61
C ASN A 99 4.07 -28.71 -7.21
N ALA A 100 5.09 -28.77 -8.07
CA ALA A 100 5.58 -30.04 -8.63
C ALA A 100 6.09 -30.97 -7.51
N LYS A 101 6.91 -30.45 -6.59
CA LYS A 101 7.38 -31.20 -5.40
C LYS A 101 6.23 -31.70 -4.53
N ARG A 102 5.22 -30.85 -4.26
CA ARG A 102 4.03 -31.25 -3.51
C ARG A 102 3.25 -32.38 -4.19
N GLU A 103 3.11 -32.35 -5.50
CA GLU A 103 2.41 -33.42 -6.24
C GLU A 103 3.23 -34.72 -6.27
N GLU A 104 4.55 -34.64 -6.39
CA GLU A 104 5.43 -35.81 -6.24
C GLU A 104 5.35 -36.43 -4.84
N ASP A 105 5.37 -35.60 -3.79
CA ASP A 105 5.27 -36.07 -2.41
C ASP A 105 3.90 -36.66 -2.11
N LYS A 106 2.81 -36.07 -2.62
CA LYS A 106 1.47 -36.68 -2.57
C LYS A 106 1.45 -38.06 -3.24
N LYS A 107 2.07 -38.21 -4.41
CA LYS A 107 2.17 -39.50 -5.11
C LYS A 107 2.96 -40.52 -4.28
N LYS A 108 4.11 -40.14 -3.71
CA LYS A 108 4.91 -41.00 -2.82
C LYS A 108 4.14 -41.43 -1.57
N LEU A 109 3.37 -40.53 -0.96
CA LEU A 109 2.54 -40.83 0.21
C LEU A 109 1.39 -41.78 -0.13
N ARG A 110 0.76 -41.63 -1.30
CA ARG A 110 -0.29 -42.54 -1.77
C ARG A 110 0.24 -43.91 -2.19
N ALA A 111 1.50 -43.99 -2.64
CA ALA A 111 2.15 -45.24 -3.03
C ALA A 111 2.62 -46.08 -1.85
N LYS A 112 2.75 -45.52 -0.64
CA LYS A 112 3.08 -46.30 0.57
C LYS A 112 1.85 -47.08 1.01
N PRO A 113 1.89 -48.42 1.11
CA PRO A 113 0.76 -49.20 1.55
C PRO A 113 0.49 -48.96 3.06
N VAL A 114 -0.48 -48.12 3.38
CA VAL A 114 -1.03 -48.03 4.75
C VAL A 114 -2.00 -49.18 4.96
N LYS A 115 -1.46 -50.39 5.10
CA LYS A 115 -2.13 -51.49 5.78
C LYS A 115 -1.08 -52.17 6.65
N VAL A 116 -0.89 -51.67 7.88
CA VAL A 116 -0.30 -52.49 8.93
C VAL A 116 -1.24 -53.68 9.08
N LYS A 117 -0.79 -54.87 8.67
CA LYS A 117 -1.54 -56.12 8.86
C LYS A 117 -1.57 -56.42 10.36
N LEU A 118 -2.50 -55.79 11.10
CA LEU A 118 -2.81 -56.09 12.50
C LEU A 118 -3.49 -57.48 12.65
N SER A 119 -3.72 -58.21 11.56
CA SER A 119 -4.47 -59.46 11.51
C SER A 119 -3.82 -60.65 12.25
N LYS A 120 -2.69 -60.45 12.95
CA LYS A 120 -2.03 -61.50 13.74
C LYS A 120 -1.88 -61.17 15.24
N ILE A 121 -2.26 -59.99 15.70
CA ILE A 121 -2.20 -59.64 17.13
C ILE A 121 -3.61 -59.83 17.70
N LYS A 122 -3.88 -61.00 18.27
CA LYS A 122 -5.05 -61.18 19.14
C LYS A 122 -4.74 -60.46 20.45
N MET A 123 -5.55 -59.47 20.81
CA MET A 123 -5.49 -58.86 22.15
C MET A 123 -5.76 -59.95 23.21
N PRO A 124 -5.02 -59.98 24.32
CA PRO A 124 -5.31 -60.88 25.42
C PRO A 124 -6.74 -60.67 25.93
N PRO A 125 -7.47 -61.74 26.31
CA PRO A 125 -8.81 -61.59 26.86
C PRO A 125 -8.76 -60.71 28.12
N GLY A 126 -9.62 -59.69 28.16
CA GLY A 126 -9.70 -58.71 29.26
C GLY A 126 -9.02 -57.37 28.97
N TRP A 127 -8.06 -57.28 28.05
CA TRP A 127 -7.36 -56.01 27.78
C TRP A 127 -8.21 -54.96 27.06
N GLY A 128 -9.16 -55.37 26.22
CA GLY A 128 -10.00 -54.40 25.48
C GLY A 128 -10.83 -53.52 26.40
N ASP A 129 -11.53 -54.15 27.35
CA ASP A 129 -12.43 -53.44 28.27
C ASP A 129 -11.66 -52.86 29.46
N HIS A 130 -10.71 -53.58 30.07
CA HIS A 130 -9.93 -53.01 31.18
C HIS A 130 -9.09 -51.81 30.78
N LEU A 131 -8.46 -51.84 29.60
CA LEU A 131 -7.60 -50.75 29.16
C LEU A 131 -8.44 -49.54 28.73
N LYS A 132 -9.63 -49.77 28.17
CA LYS A 132 -10.61 -48.72 27.88
C LYS A 132 -11.14 -48.08 29.16
N ASP A 133 -11.46 -48.88 30.18
CA ASP A 133 -11.93 -48.40 31.48
C ASP A 133 -10.83 -47.69 32.27
N GLU A 134 -9.58 -48.18 32.21
CA GLU A 134 -8.42 -47.49 32.80
C GLU A 134 -8.13 -46.17 32.08
N LEU A 135 -8.24 -46.11 30.76
CA LEU A 135 -8.10 -44.86 30.00
C LEU A 135 -9.26 -43.89 30.29
N LEU A 136 -10.49 -44.37 30.42
CA LEU A 136 -11.64 -43.55 30.82
C LEU A 136 -11.50 -43.05 32.28
N ASN A 137 -10.96 -43.84 33.19
CA ASN A 137 -10.72 -43.39 34.56
C ASN A 137 -9.55 -42.41 34.67
N LYS A 138 -8.46 -42.62 33.92
CA LYS A 138 -7.27 -41.75 33.95
C LYS A 138 -7.41 -40.48 33.11
N PHE A 139 -8.16 -40.53 32.00
CA PHE A 139 -8.28 -39.43 31.03
C PHE A 139 -9.72 -38.95 30.81
N GLY A 140 -10.76 -39.63 31.33
CA GLY A 140 -12.16 -39.24 31.14
C GLY A 140 -12.60 -38.02 31.96
N LYS A 141 -11.77 -37.52 32.88
CA LYS A 141 -11.94 -36.23 33.56
C LYS A 141 -11.00 -35.14 33.05
N LEU A 142 -10.31 -35.35 31.93
CA LEU A 142 -9.64 -34.25 31.24
C LEU A 142 -10.69 -33.43 30.48
N PRO A 143 -10.61 -32.09 30.47
CA PRO A 143 -11.44 -31.28 29.60
C PRO A 143 -11.27 -31.79 28.16
N ALA A 144 -12.38 -31.95 27.45
CA ALA A 144 -12.45 -32.61 26.15
C ALA A 144 -11.23 -32.26 25.28
N ALA A 145 -10.42 -33.27 24.96
CA ALA A 145 -9.32 -33.07 24.02
C ALA A 145 -9.93 -32.53 22.71
N PRO A 146 -9.46 -31.39 22.19
CA PRO A 146 -10.04 -30.81 21.00
C PRO A 146 -9.88 -31.80 19.85
N VAL A 147 -11.01 -32.30 19.36
CA VAL A 147 -11.12 -33.09 18.12
C VAL A 147 -10.92 -32.15 16.93
N SER A 148 -9.76 -31.49 16.86
CA SER A 148 -9.28 -30.69 15.74
C SER A 148 -7.94 -30.03 16.10
N ALA A 149 -6.86 -30.81 16.21
CA ALA A 149 -5.53 -30.24 16.07
C ALA A 149 -5.12 -30.38 14.59
N PRO A 150 -4.92 -29.28 13.84
CA PRO A 150 -4.28 -29.35 12.54
C PRO A 150 -2.91 -30.02 12.73
N ARG A 151 -2.52 -30.82 11.76
CA ARG A 151 -1.34 -31.71 11.76
C ARG A 151 0.01 -30.96 11.74
N ASP A 152 0.04 -29.71 12.19
CA ASP A 152 1.16 -28.78 12.07
C ASP A 152 1.84 -28.61 13.44
N ALA A 153 2.81 -29.49 13.69
CA ALA A 153 4.15 -29.28 14.25
C ALA A 153 4.46 -28.32 15.43
N ALA A 154 3.56 -27.49 15.94
CA ALA A 154 3.90 -26.45 16.93
C ALA A 154 3.79 -26.89 18.39
N ILE A 155 3.17 -28.05 18.69
CA ILE A 155 2.92 -28.50 20.08
C ILE A 155 4.07 -29.37 20.62
N TRP A 156 4.96 -29.86 19.76
CA TRP A 156 6.08 -30.73 20.18
C TRP A 156 7.37 -29.97 20.53
N ASP A 157 7.53 -28.72 20.10
CA ASP A 157 8.71 -27.91 20.41
C ASP A 157 8.73 -27.44 21.89
N ASP A 158 7.57 -27.35 22.55
CA ASP A 158 7.47 -26.88 23.95
C ASP A 158 7.71 -27.98 25.01
N TRP A 159 7.86 -29.26 24.62
CA TRP A 159 8.07 -30.36 25.58
C TRP A 159 9.54 -30.77 25.76
N GLN A 160 10.50 -30.20 25.01
CA GLN A 160 11.90 -30.65 25.07
C GLN A 160 12.95 -29.61 25.48
N TRP A 161 12.58 -28.52 26.16
CA TRP A 161 13.60 -27.59 26.68
C TRP A 161 13.26 -26.90 28.01
N ASN A 162 12.90 -27.66 29.06
CA ASN A 162 12.86 -27.16 30.44
C ASN A 162 13.30 -28.22 31.48
N ALA A 163 14.25 -29.09 31.12
CA ALA A 163 14.76 -30.11 32.06
C ALA A 163 15.97 -29.65 32.92
N GLU A 164 16.60 -28.50 32.63
CA GLU A 164 17.76 -28.04 33.42
C GLU A 164 17.77 -26.53 33.59
N LYS A 165 16.97 -26.02 34.53
CA LYS A 165 17.32 -24.84 35.31
C LYS A 165 17.03 -25.15 36.78
N PRO A 166 18.02 -25.13 37.69
CA PRO A 166 17.72 -25.13 39.11
C PRO A 166 17.00 -23.81 39.41
N ILE A 167 15.74 -23.92 39.83
CA ILE A 167 15.01 -22.82 40.45
C ILE A 167 15.72 -22.60 41.78
N GLY A 168 16.48 -21.51 41.88
CA GLY A 168 16.98 -21.06 43.17
C GLY A 168 15.82 -20.66 44.08
N GLU A 169 16.03 -20.90 45.37
CA GLU A 169 15.86 -19.96 46.50
C GLU A 169 15.37 -20.71 47.75
N GLY A 170 16.20 -20.71 48.81
CA GLY A 170 15.92 -21.33 50.10
C GLY A 170 17.19 -21.63 50.90
#